data_AF-A0A7V1EE16-F1
#
_entry.id   AF-A0A7V1EE16-F1
#
_cell.length_a   1.000
_cell.length_b   1.000
_cell.length_c   1.000
_cell.angle_alpha   90.00
_cell.angle_beta   90.00
_cell.angle_gamma   90.00
#
_symmetry.space_group_name_H-M   'P 1'
#
loop_
_entity.id
_entity.type
_entity.pdbx_description
1 polymer ?
#
loop_
_entity_poly.entity_id
_entity_poly.type
_entity_poly.pdbx_seq_one_letter_code
_entity_poly.pdbx_strand_id
1 'polypeptide(L)'
;MNIVMIIPTGIGCVIGGHAGDAAPAAKLLGSCGDRIILHPNVVNASDINEMPDNAWYVEGSILDRFLEGSIELEETYQNRILLAVNYPVKPEIINAVSAARATIGAYIRIVELKTPLKMIGTLKNNVATGEITGWEELIEQVWQYDLDALAIASIIEVSDKVCLKYYKEGGTNPWGGVEAKLSKLLASELDMPVAHAPVEGNSEETQAAIYNNPQNPTMAAEAVTNCYLHCVLKGLHTAPRIGKGLSVDDIDVMVSPFGCWSRPHHACVEAKIPIIMVKENKCVLNHEPESEVILVKNYLEAAGAIMAMKAGISRESIHRPLEPTIILKD
;
A
#
# COMPACT_ATOMS: atom_id res chain seq x y z
N MET A 1 -13.04 -11.24 13.40
CA MET A 1 -11.70 -10.66 13.55
C MET A 1 -11.40 -9.71 12.40
N ASN A 2 -11.22 -8.43 12.70
CA ASN A 2 -10.74 -7.42 11.78
C ASN A 2 -9.22 -7.27 11.94
N ILE A 3 -8.50 -7.49 10.86
CA ILE A 3 -7.04 -7.55 10.84
C ILE A 3 -6.52 -6.34 10.08
N VAL A 4 -5.49 -5.68 10.59
CA VAL A 4 -4.73 -4.67 9.84
C VAL A 4 -3.42 -5.29 9.41
N MET A 5 -3.06 -5.21 8.13
CA MET A 5 -1.74 -5.60 7.64
C MET A 5 -1.07 -4.42 6.95
N ILE A 6 0.09 -4.04 7.49
CA ILE A 6 0.87 -2.91 6.98
C ILE A 6 2.21 -3.42 6.48
N ILE A 7 2.53 -3.12 5.23
CA ILE A 7 3.90 -3.18 4.72
C ILE A 7 4.20 -1.81 4.09
N PRO A 8 5.00 -0.97 4.76
CA PRO A 8 5.31 0.37 4.25
C PRO A 8 6.07 0.33 2.91
N THR A 9 5.76 1.27 2.03
CA THR A 9 6.51 1.45 0.78
C THR A 9 7.92 2.00 1.05
N GLY A 10 8.88 1.63 0.20
CA GLY A 10 10.19 2.29 0.15
C GLY A 10 11.17 1.92 1.25
N ILE A 11 10.83 0.94 2.10
CA ILE A 11 11.72 0.45 3.17
C ILE A 11 12.38 -0.90 2.84
N GLY A 12 12.21 -1.40 1.62
CA GLY A 12 12.88 -2.61 1.14
C GLY A 12 12.56 -3.85 1.98
N CYS A 13 11.27 -4.07 2.29
CA CYS A 13 10.84 -5.29 2.94
C CYS A 13 11.15 -6.54 2.10
N VAL A 14 11.54 -7.64 2.74
CA VAL A 14 11.77 -8.92 2.04
C VAL A 14 10.50 -9.43 1.35
N ILE A 15 9.33 -9.18 1.95
CA ILE A 15 8.00 -9.44 1.41
C ILE A 15 7.23 -8.11 1.42
N GLY A 16 6.69 -7.69 0.28
CA GLY A 16 6.05 -6.39 0.09
C GLY A 16 7.02 -5.25 -0.22
N GLY A 17 8.27 -5.59 -0.54
CA GLY A 17 9.27 -4.64 -1.04
C GLY A 17 9.23 -4.45 -2.55
N HIS A 18 8.49 -5.29 -3.27
CA HIS A 18 8.31 -5.26 -4.72
C HIS A 18 6.81 -5.20 -5.08
N ALA A 19 6.50 -4.97 -6.34
CA ALA A 19 5.13 -4.82 -6.83
C ALA A 19 4.26 -6.07 -6.51
N GLY A 20 3.41 -5.94 -5.47
CA GLY A 20 2.42 -6.90 -4.97
C GLY A 20 2.93 -8.29 -4.58
N ASP A 21 4.21 -8.43 -4.27
CA ASP A 21 4.78 -9.69 -3.76
C ASP A 21 4.27 -10.07 -2.36
N ALA A 22 3.59 -9.15 -1.67
CA ALA A 22 2.88 -9.41 -0.42
C ALA A 22 1.41 -9.86 -0.58
N ALA A 23 0.84 -9.82 -1.79
CA ALA A 23 -0.56 -10.23 -2.00
C ALA A 23 -0.87 -11.67 -1.52
N PRO A 24 0.01 -12.68 -1.72
CA PRO A 24 -0.21 -14.01 -1.15
C PRO A 24 -0.28 -14.02 0.39
N ALA A 25 0.56 -13.23 1.07
CA ALA A 25 0.52 -13.10 2.52
C ALA A 25 -0.78 -12.40 2.96
N ALA A 26 -1.22 -11.36 2.26
CA ALA A 26 -2.50 -10.71 2.51
C ALA A 26 -3.69 -11.65 2.34
N LYS A 27 -3.70 -12.50 1.30
CA LYS A 27 -4.74 -13.54 1.12
C LYS A 27 -4.75 -14.55 2.27
N LEU A 28 -3.58 -15.00 2.70
CA LEU A 28 -3.45 -15.92 3.84
C LEU A 28 -4.03 -15.29 5.12
N LEU A 29 -3.59 -14.08 5.49
CA LEU A 29 -4.08 -13.41 6.69
C LEU A 29 -5.56 -13.03 6.57
N GLY A 30 -6.00 -12.59 5.38
CA GLY A 30 -7.40 -12.29 5.10
C GLY A 30 -8.33 -13.48 5.31
N SER A 31 -7.84 -14.70 5.06
CA SER A 31 -8.60 -15.93 5.32
C SER A 31 -8.80 -16.26 6.81
N CYS A 32 -8.02 -15.63 7.70
CA CYS A 32 -8.15 -15.81 9.15
C CYS A 32 -9.24 -14.92 9.77
N GLY A 33 -9.53 -13.78 9.13
CA GLY A 33 -10.44 -12.75 9.64
C GLY A 33 -11.74 -12.62 8.85
N ASP A 34 -12.60 -11.72 9.33
CA ASP A 34 -13.80 -11.29 8.62
C ASP A 34 -13.47 -10.13 7.68
N ARG A 35 -12.55 -9.24 8.10
CA ARG A 35 -12.03 -8.13 7.30
C ARG A 35 -10.51 -8.07 7.40
N ILE A 36 -9.85 -7.68 6.32
CA ILE A 36 -8.44 -7.28 6.35
C ILE A 36 -8.28 -5.86 5.78
N ILE A 37 -7.70 -4.96 6.55
CA ILE A 37 -7.38 -3.60 6.12
C ILE A 37 -5.93 -3.59 5.63
N LEU A 38 -5.72 -3.15 4.40
CA LEU A 38 -4.46 -3.21 3.68
C LEU A 38 -4.04 -1.82 3.22
N HIS A 39 -2.77 -1.49 3.45
CA HIS A 39 -2.12 -0.39 2.74
C HIS A 39 -1.93 -0.74 1.26
N PRO A 40 -2.12 0.20 0.30
CA PRO A 40 -1.89 0.03 -1.13
C PRO A 40 -0.71 -0.85 -1.54
N ASN A 41 0.46 -0.59 -0.95
CA ASN A 41 1.72 -1.28 -1.25
C ASN A 41 1.65 -2.81 -1.08
N VAL A 42 0.75 -3.31 -0.24
CA VAL A 42 0.62 -4.74 0.01
C VAL A 42 0.11 -5.49 -1.24
N VAL A 43 -0.72 -4.83 -2.05
CA VAL A 43 -1.47 -5.48 -3.15
C VAL A 43 -1.28 -4.82 -4.51
N ASN A 44 -0.70 -3.62 -4.57
CA ASN A 44 -0.43 -2.95 -5.82
C ASN A 44 0.76 -3.62 -6.54
N ALA A 45 0.46 -4.24 -7.68
CA ALA A 45 1.40 -4.89 -8.57
C ALA A 45 1.26 -4.36 -10.00
N SER A 46 1.37 -3.04 -10.18
CA SER A 46 1.26 -2.39 -11.48
C SER A 46 -0.11 -2.63 -12.16
N ASP A 47 -0.24 -3.49 -13.16
CA ASP A 47 -1.56 -3.84 -13.73
C ASP A 47 -2.23 -5.05 -13.01
N ILE A 48 -1.64 -5.55 -11.93
CA ILE A 48 -2.15 -6.66 -11.12
C ILE A 48 -2.54 -6.16 -9.72
N ASN A 49 -3.67 -6.63 -9.20
CA ASN A 49 -4.02 -6.48 -7.79
C ASN A 49 -4.78 -7.72 -7.33
N GLU A 50 -4.15 -8.50 -6.47
CA GLU A 50 -4.66 -9.77 -5.96
C GLU A 50 -5.06 -9.66 -4.49
N MET A 51 -5.71 -8.55 -4.11
CA MET A 51 -6.31 -8.42 -2.78
C MET A 51 -7.41 -9.47 -2.55
N PRO A 52 -7.56 -10.02 -1.32
CA PRO A 52 -8.67 -10.91 -1.00
C PRO A 52 -10.01 -10.17 -1.02
N ASP A 53 -11.12 -10.91 -1.20
CA ASP A 53 -12.46 -10.30 -1.35
C ASP A 53 -12.92 -9.52 -0.11
N ASN A 54 -12.40 -9.87 1.07
CA ASN A 54 -12.66 -9.17 2.32
C ASN A 54 -11.62 -8.07 2.64
N ALA A 55 -10.88 -7.61 1.64
CA ALA A 55 -9.92 -6.52 1.82
C ALA A 55 -10.58 -5.14 1.78
N TRP A 56 -10.12 -4.26 2.67
CA TRP A 56 -10.29 -2.81 2.54
C TRP A 56 -8.96 -2.18 2.16
N TYR A 57 -8.95 -1.52 1.01
CA TYR A 57 -7.80 -0.82 0.45
C TYR A 57 -7.75 0.62 1.02
N VAL A 58 -6.80 0.90 1.90
CA VAL A 58 -6.75 2.16 2.68
C VAL A 58 -5.38 2.82 2.53
N GLU A 59 -5.37 4.03 1.96
CA GLU A 59 -4.16 4.84 1.81
C GLU A 59 -3.51 5.13 3.18
N GLY A 60 -2.18 5.25 3.22
CA GLY A 60 -1.40 5.31 4.46
C GLY A 60 -1.79 6.43 5.42
N SER A 61 -2.08 7.64 4.94
CA SER A 61 -2.52 8.75 5.80
C SER A 61 -3.91 8.52 6.40
N ILE A 62 -4.82 7.91 5.63
CA ILE A 62 -6.14 7.49 6.11
C ILE A 62 -5.98 6.37 7.14
N LEU A 63 -5.10 5.40 6.87
CA LEU A 63 -4.83 4.29 7.78
C LEU A 63 -4.25 4.77 9.11
N ASP A 64 -3.30 5.70 9.07
CA ASP A 64 -2.75 6.33 10.28
C ASP A 64 -3.87 6.99 11.10
N ARG A 65 -4.68 7.83 10.46
CA ARG A 65 -5.78 8.56 11.11
C ARG A 65 -6.85 7.62 11.68
N PHE A 66 -7.12 6.52 10.99
CA PHE A 66 -8.04 5.49 11.42
C PHE A 66 -7.52 4.77 12.67
N LEU A 67 -6.25 4.33 12.66
CA LEU A 67 -5.63 3.68 13.82
C LEU A 67 -5.47 4.62 15.02
N GLU A 68 -5.36 5.93 14.78
CA GLU A 68 -5.38 6.96 15.84
C GLU A 68 -6.79 7.25 16.38
N GLY A 69 -7.84 6.60 15.85
CA GLY A 69 -9.22 6.81 16.26
C GLY A 69 -9.79 8.18 15.84
N SER A 70 -9.13 8.89 14.91
CA SER A 70 -9.57 10.21 14.46
C SER A 70 -10.64 10.18 13.37
N ILE A 71 -10.78 9.03 12.69
CA ILE A 71 -11.79 8.77 11.67
C ILE A 71 -12.31 7.33 11.76
N GLU A 72 -13.46 7.11 11.15
CA GLU A 72 -14.04 5.79 10.91
C GLU A 72 -14.03 5.48 9.40
N LEU A 73 -14.15 4.19 9.07
CA LEU A 73 -14.16 3.68 7.70
C LEU A 73 -15.54 3.11 7.37
N GLU A 74 -16.20 3.72 6.37
CA GLU A 74 -17.49 3.30 5.85
C GLU A 74 -17.32 2.32 4.69
N GLU A 75 -17.99 1.17 4.78
CA GLU A 75 -17.97 0.17 3.70
C GLU A 75 -18.54 0.74 2.41
N THR A 76 -17.87 0.46 1.28
CA THR A 76 -18.29 0.95 -0.02
C THR A 76 -18.38 -0.16 -1.04
N TYR A 77 -19.52 -0.23 -1.74
CA TYR A 77 -19.76 -1.21 -2.81
C TYR A 77 -19.27 -0.74 -4.18
N GLN A 78 -19.19 0.59 -4.38
CA GLN A 78 -18.66 1.20 -5.59
C GLN A 78 -18.28 2.66 -5.34
N ASN A 79 -17.08 3.06 -5.73
CA ASN A 79 -16.66 4.46 -5.78
C ASN A 79 -16.82 5.06 -7.18
N ARG A 80 -17.13 6.35 -7.23
CA ARG A 80 -16.99 7.19 -8.41
C ARG A 80 -15.55 7.66 -8.51
N ILE A 81 -14.75 6.94 -9.28
CA ILE A 81 -13.32 7.23 -9.43
C ILE A 81 -13.14 8.32 -10.48
N LEU A 82 -12.43 9.38 -10.12
CA LEU A 82 -11.86 10.33 -11.07
C LEU A 82 -10.39 9.96 -11.29
N LEU A 83 -9.99 9.76 -12.55
CA LEU A 83 -8.60 9.56 -12.93
C LEU A 83 -8.02 10.87 -13.48
N ALA A 84 -7.11 11.47 -12.73
CA ALA A 84 -6.37 12.65 -13.13
C ALA A 84 -5.11 12.27 -13.93
N VAL A 85 -4.93 12.86 -15.11
CA VAL A 85 -3.82 12.58 -16.03
C VAL A 85 -3.34 13.87 -16.70
N ASN A 86 -2.03 14.00 -16.90
CA ASN A 86 -1.49 15.11 -17.69
C ASN A 86 -2.02 15.07 -19.14
N TYR A 87 -2.35 16.24 -19.69
CA TYR A 87 -2.66 16.38 -21.11
C TYR A 87 -1.41 16.09 -21.99
N PRO A 88 -1.56 15.44 -23.15
CA PRO A 88 -2.78 14.76 -23.62
C PRO A 88 -2.91 13.35 -23.03
N VAL A 89 -4.15 12.91 -22.79
CA VAL A 89 -4.45 11.52 -22.43
C VAL A 89 -4.05 10.59 -23.57
N LYS A 90 -3.25 9.57 -23.23
CA LYS A 90 -2.73 8.60 -24.19
C LYS A 90 -3.69 7.40 -24.36
N PRO A 91 -3.68 6.72 -25.53
CA PRO A 91 -4.55 5.58 -25.79
C PRO A 91 -4.44 4.44 -24.77
N GLU A 92 -3.24 4.17 -24.24
CA GLU A 92 -3.00 3.14 -23.23
C GLU A 92 -3.78 3.41 -21.93
N ILE A 93 -3.90 4.68 -21.52
CA ILE A 93 -4.70 5.07 -20.35
C ILE A 93 -6.19 4.85 -20.61
N ILE A 94 -6.67 5.23 -21.80
CA ILE A 94 -8.07 5.01 -22.18
C ILE A 94 -8.40 3.52 -22.20
N ASN A 95 -7.49 2.70 -22.72
CA ASN A 95 -7.63 1.24 -22.76
C ASN A 95 -7.65 0.65 -21.35
N ALA A 96 -6.77 1.11 -20.46
CA ALA A 96 -6.71 0.67 -19.08
C ALA A 96 -8.01 0.98 -18.31
N VAL A 97 -8.53 2.20 -18.46
CA VAL A 97 -9.83 2.59 -17.88
C VAL A 97 -10.97 1.78 -18.50
N SER A 98 -10.96 1.58 -19.82
CA SER A 98 -11.98 0.78 -20.50
C SER A 98 -11.95 -0.69 -20.05
N ALA A 99 -10.76 -1.26 -19.83
CA ALA A 99 -10.58 -2.59 -19.29
C ALA A 99 -11.13 -2.69 -17.87
N ALA A 100 -10.77 -1.78 -16.96
CA ALA A 100 -11.32 -1.75 -15.60
C ALA A 100 -12.86 -1.62 -15.59
N ARG A 101 -13.43 -0.78 -16.45
CA ARG A 101 -14.89 -0.67 -16.60
C ARG A 101 -15.52 -1.97 -17.10
N ALA A 102 -14.87 -2.69 -18.01
CA ALA A 102 -15.41 -3.90 -18.62
C ALA A 102 -15.23 -5.16 -17.77
N THR A 103 -14.13 -5.28 -17.03
CA THR A 103 -13.76 -6.51 -16.29
C THR A 103 -14.04 -6.42 -14.80
N ILE A 104 -13.89 -5.24 -14.19
CA ILE A 104 -14.21 -5.01 -12.77
C ILE A 104 -15.66 -4.51 -12.64
N GLY A 105 -16.16 -3.73 -13.60
CA GLY A 105 -17.42 -3.00 -13.46
C GLY A 105 -17.27 -1.67 -12.73
N ALA A 106 -16.05 -1.12 -12.69
CA ALA A 106 -15.75 0.12 -11.98
C ALA A 106 -16.36 1.35 -12.68
N TYR A 107 -16.80 2.35 -11.89
CA TYR A 107 -17.23 3.64 -12.40
C TYR A 107 -16.06 4.61 -12.41
N ILE A 108 -15.54 4.92 -13.60
CA ILE A 108 -14.30 5.71 -13.77
C ILE A 108 -14.51 6.77 -14.85
N ARG A 109 -14.10 8.02 -14.57
CA ARG A 109 -13.98 9.11 -15.54
C ARG A 109 -12.55 9.63 -15.58
N ILE A 110 -12.10 10.10 -16.74
CA ILE A 110 -10.78 10.70 -16.92
C ILE A 110 -10.92 12.22 -16.92
N VAL A 111 -10.01 12.92 -16.25
CA VAL A 111 -9.82 14.37 -16.37
C VAL A 111 -8.39 14.66 -16.82
N GLU A 112 -8.27 15.48 -17.87
CA GLU A 112 -7.00 16.05 -18.31
C GLU A 112 -6.65 17.24 -17.43
N LEU A 113 -5.46 17.22 -16.83
CA LEU A 113 -4.97 18.32 -16.02
C LEU A 113 -4.63 19.53 -16.89
N LYS A 114 -5.17 20.69 -16.52
CA LYS A 114 -4.90 21.97 -17.19
C LYS A 114 -3.47 22.43 -16.94
N THR A 115 -2.99 22.23 -15.70
CA THR A 115 -1.60 22.43 -15.30
C THR A 115 -0.96 21.06 -15.13
N PRO A 116 0.14 20.75 -15.85
CA PRO A 116 0.78 19.45 -15.71
C PRO A 116 1.29 19.20 -14.28
N LEU A 117 0.95 18.05 -13.71
CA LEU A 117 1.60 17.51 -12.53
C LEU A 117 2.99 17.02 -12.93
N LYS A 118 4.04 17.67 -12.43
CA LYS A 118 5.43 17.27 -12.70
C LYS A 118 6.04 16.67 -11.45
N MET A 119 6.66 15.50 -11.61
CA MET A 119 7.30 14.77 -10.53
C MET A 119 8.71 14.38 -10.96
N ILE A 120 9.71 14.80 -10.19
CA ILE A 120 11.12 14.50 -10.47
C ILE A 120 11.69 13.72 -9.30
N GLY A 121 12.06 12.46 -9.54
CA GLY A 121 12.71 11.59 -8.55
C GLY A 121 14.23 11.78 -8.55
N THR A 122 14.82 11.82 -7.35
CA THR A 122 16.26 12.00 -7.14
C THR A 122 16.75 11.16 -5.96
N LEU A 123 18.03 10.78 -6.00
CA LEU A 123 18.71 10.13 -4.87
C LEU A 123 19.66 11.12 -4.20
N LYS A 124 19.45 11.40 -2.91
CA LYS A 124 20.34 12.22 -2.08
C LYS A 124 20.88 11.37 -0.95
N ASN A 125 22.19 11.12 -0.92
CA ASN A 125 22.84 10.24 0.08
C ASN A 125 22.17 8.85 0.19
N ASN A 126 21.85 8.22 -0.95
CA ASN A 126 21.11 6.94 -1.04
C ASN A 126 19.67 6.96 -0.50
N VAL A 127 19.12 8.14 -0.21
CA VAL A 127 17.70 8.32 0.15
C VAL A 127 16.94 8.85 -1.06
N ALA A 128 15.83 8.20 -1.41
CA ALA A 128 14.95 8.67 -2.46
C ALA A 128 14.14 9.89 -2.01
N THR A 129 14.13 10.92 -2.84
CA THR A 129 13.40 12.17 -2.65
C THR A 129 13.05 12.75 -4.02
N GLY A 130 12.47 13.94 -4.05
CA GLY A 130 12.09 14.58 -5.29
C GLY A 130 11.31 15.86 -5.11
N GLU A 131 10.97 16.44 -6.23
CA GLU A 131 10.18 17.67 -6.38
C GLU A 131 8.84 17.37 -7.04
N ILE A 132 7.80 18.07 -6.60
CA ILE A 132 6.43 17.95 -7.09
C ILE A 132 5.93 19.37 -7.37
N THR A 133 5.41 19.62 -8.57
CA THR A 133 4.76 20.90 -8.95
C THR A 133 3.46 20.63 -9.70
N GLY A 134 2.53 21.58 -9.67
CA GLY A 134 1.21 21.42 -10.29
C GLY A 134 0.17 20.69 -9.43
N TRP A 135 0.48 20.38 -8.17
CA TRP A 135 -0.39 19.60 -7.29
C TRP A 135 -1.51 20.45 -6.67
N GLU A 136 -1.28 21.75 -6.44
CA GLU A 136 -2.32 22.68 -5.94
C GLU A 136 -3.40 22.85 -7.00
N GLU A 137 -3.01 23.11 -8.24
CA GLU A 137 -3.92 23.25 -9.38
C GLU A 137 -4.65 21.93 -9.69
N LEU A 138 -4.00 20.78 -9.46
CA LEU A 138 -4.66 19.47 -9.53
C LEU A 138 -5.80 19.41 -8.51
N ILE A 139 -5.54 19.73 -7.24
CA ILE A 139 -6.56 19.73 -6.18
C ILE A 139 -7.72 20.66 -6.55
N GLU A 140 -7.42 21.90 -6.93
CA GLU A 140 -8.43 22.88 -7.34
C GLU A 140 -9.30 22.38 -8.50
N GLN A 141 -8.69 21.68 -9.46
CA GLN A 141 -9.39 21.14 -10.61
C GLN A 141 -10.26 19.93 -10.24
N VAL A 142 -9.77 18.98 -9.43
CA VAL A 142 -10.52 17.76 -9.10
C VAL A 142 -11.74 18.07 -8.22
N TRP A 143 -11.69 19.11 -7.39
CA TRP A 143 -12.83 19.58 -6.59
C TRP A 143 -14.02 20.08 -7.42
N GLN A 144 -13.85 20.31 -8.72
CA GLN A 144 -14.94 20.70 -9.62
C GLN A 144 -15.83 19.51 -10.03
N TYR A 145 -15.44 18.29 -9.66
CA TYR A 145 -16.12 17.06 -10.03
C TYR A 145 -16.74 16.39 -8.80
N ASP A 146 -17.77 15.59 -9.05
CA ASP A 146 -18.44 14.79 -8.04
C ASP A 146 -17.82 13.38 -8.06
N LEU A 147 -16.90 13.13 -7.12
CA LEU A 147 -16.07 11.94 -7.01
C LEU A 147 -16.06 11.41 -5.58
N ASP A 148 -15.80 10.11 -5.43
CA ASP A 148 -15.61 9.47 -4.12
C ASP A 148 -14.16 9.07 -3.88
N ALA A 149 -13.37 8.94 -4.95
CA ALA A 149 -11.98 8.52 -4.90
C ALA A 149 -11.19 9.12 -6.08
N LEU A 150 -9.91 9.42 -5.84
CA LEU A 150 -9.00 9.98 -6.83
C LEU A 150 -7.91 8.96 -7.21
N ALA A 151 -7.87 8.61 -8.49
CA ALA A 151 -6.72 7.93 -9.09
C ALA A 151 -5.84 8.95 -9.81
N ILE A 152 -4.53 8.75 -9.80
CA ILE A 152 -3.57 9.62 -10.49
C ILE A 152 -2.70 8.75 -11.36
N ALA A 153 -2.63 9.06 -12.65
CA ALA A 153 -1.62 8.50 -13.54
C ALA A 153 -0.65 9.61 -13.90
N SER A 154 0.62 9.47 -13.50
CA SER A 154 1.65 10.46 -13.80
C SER A 154 2.96 9.79 -14.18
N ILE A 155 3.81 10.57 -14.82
CA ILE A 155 5.18 10.17 -15.13
C ILE A 155 6.06 10.74 -14.02
N ILE A 156 6.92 9.89 -13.45
CA ILE A 156 7.99 10.35 -12.59
C ILE A 156 9.29 10.32 -13.41
N GLU A 157 9.87 11.50 -13.59
CA GLU A 157 11.14 11.67 -14.29
C GLU A 157 12.30 11.34 -13.35
N VAL A 158 13.14 10.41 -13.78
CA VAL A 158 14.42 10.06 -13.13
C VAL A 158 15.46 10.00 -14.24
N SER A 159 16.68 10.47 -13.99
CA SER A 159 17.73 10.41 -15.03
C SER A 159 18.03 8.96 -15.44
N ASP A 160 18.19 8.70 -16.74
CA ASP A 160 18.52 7.37 -17.29
C ASP A 160 19.68 6.68 -16.56
N LYS A 161 20.73 7.44 -16.19
CA LYS A 161 21.87 6.92 -15.43
C LYS A 161 21.47 6.33 -14.08
N VAL A 162 20.55 6.96 -13.36
CA VAL A 162 20.05 6.50 -12.06
C VAL A 162 19.12 5.30 -12.25
N CYS A 163 18.21 5.36 -13.22
CA CYS A 163 17.33 4.26 -13.59
C CYS A 163 18.13 2.99 -13.92
N LEU A 164 19.06 3.08 -14.89
CA LEU A 164 19.87 1.94 -15.34
C LEU A 164 20.74 1.36 -14.23
N LYS A 165 21.23 2.21 -13.31
CA LYS A 165 21.98 1.73 -12.14
C LYS A 165 21.08 0.92 -11.21
N TYR A 166 19.88 1.42 -10.90
CA TYR A 166 18.92 0.72 -10.05
C TYR A 166 18.53 -0.65 -10.61
N TYR A 167 18.17 -0.72 -11.90
CA TYR A 167 17.79 -1.99 -12.52
C TYR A 167 18.95 -3.00 -12.63
N LYS A 168 20.20 -2.52 -12.76
CA LYS A 168 21.39 -3.40 -12.85
C LYS A 168 21.91 -3.86 -11.49
N GLU A 169 21.96 -2.95 -10.53
CA GLU A 169 22.67 -3.15 -9.25
C GLU A 169 21.71 -3.30 -8.06
N GLY A 170 20.42 -3.01 -8.24
CA GLY A 170 19.45 -2.87 -7.16
C GLY A 170 19.68 -1.60 -6.33
N GLY A 171 19.15 -1.60 -5.09
CA GLY A 171 19.32 -0.52 -4.13
C GLY A 171 18.02 0.25 -3.84
N THR A 172 18.14 1.51 -3.40
CA THR A 172 17.00 2.36 -3.10
C THR A 172 16.25 2.71 -4.39
N ASN A 173 14.94 2.41 -4.43
CA ASN A 173 14.06 2.79 -5.54
C ASN A 173 14.00 4.34 -5.67
N PRO A 174 14.45 4.93 -6.80
CA PRO A 174 14.52 6.38 -6.98
C PRO A 174 13.14 7.05 -7.16
N TRP A 175 12.10 6.29 -7.50
CA TRP A 175 10.73 6.78 -7.69
C TRP A 175 9.96 6.86 -6.37
N GLY A 176 10.15 5.88 -5.48
CA GLY A 176 9.30 5.70 -4.29
C GLY A 176 9.28 6.90 -3.33
N GLY A 177 10.36 7.69 -3.26
CA GLY A 177 10.42 8.85 -2.38
C GLY A 177 9.51 10.00 -2.79
N VAL A 178 9.37 10.28 -4.10
CA VAL A 178 8.49 11.36 -4.60
C VAL A 178 7.04 10.86 -4.71
N GLU A 179 6.84 9.59 -5.01
CA GLU A 179 5.54 8.92 -4.99
C GLU A 179 4.89 8.97 -3.60
N ALA A 180 5.64 8.57 -2.56
CA ALA A 180 5.15 8.61 -1.18
C ALA A 180 4.80 10.03 -0.72
N LYS A 181 5.57 11.04 -1.15
CA LYS A 181 5.28 12.45 -0.88
C LYS A 181 3.97 12.91 -1.52
N LEU A 182 3.75 12.61 -2.80
CA LEU A 182 2.53 13.01 -3.50
C LEU A 182 1.29 12.35 -2.88
N SER A 183 1.34 11.04 -2.68
CA SER A 183 0.21 10.27 -2.15
C SER A 183 -0.22 10.79 -0.79
N LYS A 184 0.75 11.01 0.11
CA LYS A 184 0.49 11.59 1.44
C LYS A 184 -0.07 13.01 1.37
N LEU A 185 0.50 13.85 0.51
CA LEU A 185 0.07 15.25 0.34
C LEU A 185 -1.40 15.31 -0.09
N LEU A 186 -1.75 14.58 -1.16
CA LEU A 186 -3.09 14.63 -1.73
C LEU A 186 -4.14 13.98 -0.82
N ALA A 187 -3.81 12.86 -0.20
CA ALA A 187 -4.73 12.21 0.73
C ALA A 187 -5.01 13.08 1.98
N SER A 188 -4.00 13.84 2.45
CA SER A 188 -4.17 14.77 3.58
C SER A 188 -5.07 15.96 3.24
N GLU A 189 -5.02 16.45 1.99
CA GLU A 189 -5.80 17.63 1.56
C GLU A 189 -7.21 17.29 1.08
N LEU A 190 -7.43 16.09 0.53
CA LEU A 190 -8.70 15.73 -0.13
C LEU A 190 -9.70 15.00 0.76
N ASP A 191 -9.26 14.44 1.89
CA ASP A 191 -10.10 13.67 2.83
C ASP A 191 -10.93 12.56 2.14
N MET A 192 -10.34 11.91 1.13
CA MET A 192 -10.95 10.81 0.38
C MET A 192 -9.87 9.78 -0.04
N PRO A 193 -10.25 8.55 -0.42
CA PRO A 193 -9.31 7.58 -0.96
C PRO A 193 -8.54 8.12 -2.18
N VAL A 194 -7.21 8.09 -2.09
CA VAL A 194 -6.30 8.46 -3.17
C VAL A 194 -5.34 7.31 -3.45
N ALA A 195 -5.09 7.03 -4.73
CA ALA A 195 -4.02 6.13 -5.14
C ALA A 195 -3.29 6.65 -6.37
N HIS A 196 -1.98 6.45 -6.38
CA HIS A 196 -1.08 6.91 -7.44
C HIS A 196 -0.51 5.72 -8.21
N ALA A 197 -0.63 5.78 -9.54
CA ALA A 197 0.01 4.87 -10.48
C ALA A 197 1.11 5.62 -11.22
N PRO A 198 2.35 5.61 -10.71
CA PRO A 198 3.48 6.19 -11.41
C PRO A 198 3.90 5.30 -12.58
N VAL A 199 4.20 5.93 -13.72
CA VAL A 199 4.89 5.28 -14.84
C VAL A 199 6.28 5.87 -14.97
N GLU A 200 7.25 5.03 -15.32
CA GLU A 200 8.62 5.46 -15.52
C GLU A 200 8.77 6.31 -16.78
N GLY A 201 9.35 7.50 -16.65
CA GLY A 201 9.65 8.40 -17.77
C GLY A 201 10.90 8.04 -18.58
N ASN A 202 11.27 6.76 -18.64
CA ASN A 202 12.53 6.30 -19.23
C ASN A 202 12.50 6.30 -20.76
N SER A 203 13.68 6.43 -21.38
CA SER A 203 13.85 6.28 -22.83
C SER A 203 13.42 4.90 -23.34
N GLU A 204 12.95 4.82 -24.60
CA GLU A 204 12.55 3.55 -25.23
C GLU A 204 13.68 2.50 -25.20
N GLU A 205 14.92 2.94 -25.35
CA GLU A 205 16.11 2.09 -25.25
C GLU A 205 16.27 1.49 -23.85
N THR A 206 16.03 2.29 -22.81
CA THR A 206 16.06 1.85 -21.41
C THR A 206 14.94 0.87 -21.12
N GLN A 207 13.72 1.16 -21.58
CA GLN A 207 12.58 0.24 -21.46
C GLN A 207 12.85 -1.09 -22.17
N ALA A 208 13.36 -1.05 -23.40
CA ALA A 208 13.71 -2.26 -24.15
C ALA A 208 14.80 -3.09 -23.44
N ALA A 209 15.80 -2.44 -22.82
CA ALA A 209 16.83 -3.15 -22.05
C ALA A 209 16.27 -3.87 -20.82
N ILE A 210 15.26 -3.28 -20.18
CA ILE A 210 14.56 -3.86 -19.02
C ILE A 210 13.65 -5.01 -19.49
N TYR A 211 12.68 -4.74 -20.36
CA TYR A 211 11.59 -5.69 -20.63
C TYR A 211 11.95 -6.87 -21.56
N ASN A 212 13.05 -6.81 -22.31
CA ASN A 212 13.46 -7.90 -23.22
C ASN A 212 14.21 -9.05 -22.52
N ASN A 213 14.37 -9.00 -21.19
CA ASN A 213 15.03 -10.05 -20.41
C ASN A 213 14.10 -10.54 -19.29
N PRO A 214 14.15 -11.84 -18.91
CA PRO A 214 13.46 -12.33 -17.73
C PRO A 214 13.88 -11.54 -16.49
N GLN A 215 12.89 -10.95 -15.81
CA GLN A 215 13.10 -10.23 -14.56
C GLN A 215 13.16 -11.18 -13.37
N ASN A 216 13.63 -10.68 -12.22
CA ASN A 216 13.45 -11.37 -10.95
C ASN A 216 11.95 -11.68 -10.75
N PRO A 217 11.57 -12.91 -10.36
CA PRO A 217 10.17 -13.27 -10.14
C PRO A 217 9.38 -12.30 -9.24
N THR A 218 10.02 -11.66 -8.25
CA THR A 218 9.36 -10.67 -7.38
C THR A 218 9.01 -9.36 -8.08
N MET A 219 9.64 -9.05 -9.21
CA MET A 219 9.41 -7.86 -10.03
C MET A 219 8.67 -8.15 -11.34
N ALA A 220 8.32 -9.42 -11.59
CA ALA A 220 7.73 -9.84 -12.86
C ALA A 220 6.40 -9.12 -13.20
N ALA A 221 5.65 -8.69 -12.18
CA ALA A 221 4.42 -7.92 -12.36
C ALA A 221 4.65 -6.56 -13.08
N GLU A 222 5.78 -5.92 -12.81
CA GLU A 222 6.16 -4.65 -13.46
C GLU A 222 6.44 -4.86 -14.96
N ALA A 223 6.98 -6.02 -15.32
CA ALA A 223 7.37 -6.33 -16.70
C ALA A 223 6.21 -6.72 -17.64
N VAL A 224 5.07 -7.13 -17.08
CA VAL A 224 3.87 -7.53 -17.86
C VAL A 224 2.84 -6.40 -18.00
N THR A 225 3.20 -5.21 -17.54
CA THR A 225 2.33 -4.05 -17.38
C THR A 225 2.63 -3.02 -18.47
N ASN A 226 1.58 -2.35 -18.98
CA ASN A 226 1.74 -1.25 -19.94
C ASN A 226 1.49 0.14 -19.34
N CYS A 227 0.67 0.26 -18.30
CA CYS A 227 0.24 1.56 -17.76
C CYS A 227 0.24 1.69 -16.23
N TYR A 228 0.53 0.61 -15.51
CA TYR A 228 0.66 0.56 -14.04
C TYR A 228 -0.62 0.93 -13.28
N LEU A 229 -1.76 0.96 -13.98
CA LEU A 229 -2.96 1.66 -13.55
C LEU A 229 -4.03 0.70 -13.02
N HIS A 230 -4.05 -0.55 -13.50
CA HIS A 230 -5.15 -1.44 -13.15
C HIS A 230 -5.17 -1.78 -11.65
N CYS A 231 -4.02 -1.84 -10.97
CA CYS A 231 -3.96 -2.12 -9.54
C CYS A 231 -4.68 -1.06 -8.70
N VAL A 232 -4.45 0.23 -9.00
CA VAL A 232 -5.05 1.35 -8.27
C VAL A 232 -6.54 1.48 -8.60
N LEU A 233 -6.93 1.23 -9.84
CA LEU A 233 -8.35 1.26 -10.23
C LEU A 233 -9.14 0.15 -9.53
N LYS A 234 -8.57 -1.06 -9.40
CA LYS A 234 -9.17 -2.16 -8.66
C LYS A 234 -9.26 -1.87 -7.17
N GLY A 235 -8.19 -1.35 -6.56
CA GLY A 235 -8.17 -0.99 -5.14
C GLY A 235 -9.19 0.11 -4.80
N LEU A 236 -9.20 1.20 -5.58
CA LEU A 236 -10.12 2.31 -5.38
C LEU A 236 -11.58 1.98 -5.69
N HIS A 237 -11.87 0.94 -6.49
CA HIS A 237 -13.24 0.58 -6.85
C HIS A 237 -14.15 0.39 -5.62
N THR A 238 -13.62 -0.24 -4.57
CA THR A 238 -14.33 -0.55 -3.31
C THR A 238 -13.56 -0.10 -2.08
N ALA A 239 -12.58 0.81 -2.22
CA ALA A 239 -11.90 1.41 -1.08
C ALA A 239 -12.94 2.04 -0.13
N PRO A 240 -12.85 1.77 1.19
CA PRO A 240 -13.78 2.36 2.14
C PRO A 240 -13.65 3.89 2.13
N ARG A 241 -14.75 4.57 2.39
CA ARG A 241 -14.78 6.03 2.50
C ARG A 241 -14.55 6.45 3.94
N ILE A 242 -14.13 7.68 4.13
CA ILE A 242 -14.14 8.31 5.44
C ILE A 242 -15.59 8.64 5.77
N GLY A 243 -16.13 8.04 6.82
CA GLY A 243 -17.55 8.07 7.11
C GLY A 243 -17.88 7.27 8.35
N LYS A 244 -19.16 7.15 8.69
CA LYS A 244 -19.57 6.37 9.87
C LYS A 244 -19.48 4.88 9.57
N GLY A 245 -18.76 4.13 10.38
CA GLY A 245 -18.54 2.73 10.11
C GLY A 245 -17.65 2.05 11.13
N LEU A 246 -16.69 1.27 10.65
CA LEU A 246 -15.75 0.55 11.49
C LEU A 246 -14.78 1.57 12.11
N SER A 247 -14.56 1.45 13.42
CA SER A 247 -13.65 2.30 14.19
C SER A 247 -12.40 1.54 14.62
N VAL A 248 -11.44 2.25 15.22
CA VAL A 248 -10.24 1.61 15.80
C VAL A 248 -10.58 0.53 16.83
N ASP A 249 -11.68 0.70 17.57
CA ASP A 249 -12.12 -0.23 18.62
C ASP A 249 -12.58 -1.58 18.05
N ASP A 250 -12.90 -1.63 16.75
CA ASP A 250 -13.29 -2.85 16.06
C ASP A 250 -12.08 -3.67 15.57
N ILE A 251 -10.84 -3.20 15.73
CA ILE A 251 -9.63 -3.88 15.26
C ILE A 251 -9.11 -4.86 16.31
N ASP A 252 -8.95 -6.13 15.89
CA ASP A 252 -8.50 -7.19 16.80
C ASP A 252 -6.98 -7.34 16.83
N VAL A 253 -6.28 -7.04 15.72
CA VAL A 253 -4.84 -7.27 15.60
C VAL A 253 -4.23 -6.51 14.42
N MET A 254 -3.02 -6.00 14.60
CA MET A 254 -2.17 -5.50 13.50
C MET A 254 -1.02 -6.47 13.20
N VAL A 255 -0.70 -6.68 11.93
CA VAL A 255 0.45 -7.44 11.45
C VAL A 255 1.40 -6.53 10.67
N SER A 256 2.68 -6.54 11.01
CA SER A 256 3.70 -5.73 10.32
C SER A 256 5.04 -6.46 10.16
N PRO A 257 5.92 -6.01 9.23
CA PRO A 257 7.32 -6.39 9.17
C PRO A 257 8.05 -6.08 10.49
N PHE A 258 9.13 -6.81 10.77
CA PHE A 258 10.03 -6.50 11.87
C PHE A 258 10.96 -5.32 11.52
N GLY A 259 11.26 -4.46 12.50
CA GLY A 259 12.19 -3.33 12.33
C GLY A 259 11.58 -2.04 11.75
N CYS A 260 10.25 -1.97 11.56
CA CYS A 260 9.55 -0.81 10.98
C CYS A 260 8.65 -0.05 11.97
N TRP A 261 8.97 -0.07 13.27
CA TRP A 261 8.18 0.60 14.29
C TRP A 261 8.01 2.11 14.01
N SER A 262 6.76 2.58 13.98
CA SER A 262 6.41 3.95 13.60
C SER A 262 5.00 4.35 14.09
N ARG A 263 4.46 5.45 13.57
CA ARG A 263 3.15 6.04 13.91
C ARG A 263 1.99 5.04 14.05
N PRO A 264 1.69 4.15 13.09
CA PRO A 264 0.60 3.19 13.24
C PRO A 264 0.80 2.20 14.40
N HIS A 265 2.06 1.88 14.75
CA HIS A 265 2.36 1.03 15.91
C HIS A 265 2.06 1.73 17.23
N HIS A 266 2.45 3.00 17.37
CA HIS A 266 2.10 3.79 18.56
C HIS A 266 0.59 3.92 18.73
N ALA A 267 -0.13 4.17 17.63
CA ALA A 267 -1.59 4.24 17.64
C ALA A 267 -2.23 2.91 18.10
N CYS A 268 -1.74 1.77 17.61
CA CYS A 268 -2.18 0.46 18.08
C CYS A 268 -1.90 0.23 19.58
N VAL A 269 -0.74 0.65 20.08
CA VAL A 269 -0.43 0.55 21.52
C VAL A 269 -1.41 1.38 22.36
N GLU A 270 -1.70 2.61 21.95
CA GLU A 270 -2.65 3.48 22.63
C GLU A 270 -4.07 2.89 22.63
N ALA A 271 -4.49 2.33 21.49
CA ALA A 271 -5.77 1.64 21.32
C ALA A 271 -5.81 0.22 21.94
N LYS A 272 -4.70 -0.26 22.51
CA LYS A 272 -4.55 -1.62 23.07
C LYS A 272 -4.79 -2.74 22.04
N ILE A 273 -4.49 -2.48 20.78
CA ILE A 273 -4.53 -3.45 19.69
C ILE A 273 -3.24 -4.29 19.74
N PRO A 274 -3.32 -5.63 19.86
CA PRO A 274 -2.16 -6.51 19.76
C PRO A 274 -1.43 -6.35 18.42
N ILE A 275 -0.10 -6.33 18.48
CA ILE A 275 0.75 -6.19 17.29
C ILE A 275 1.56 -7.47 17.08
N ILE A 276 1.40 -8.10 15.92
CA ILE A 276 2.23 -9.22 15.46
C ILE A 276 3.33 -8.68 14.54
N MET A 277 4.60 -8.89 14.90
CA MET A 277 5.73 -8.55 14.03
C MET A 277 6.40 -9.79 13.45
N VAL A 278 6.58 -9.79 12.13
CA VAL A 278 7.11 -10.93 11.36
C VAL A 278 8.62 -10.80 11.16
N LYS A 279 9.41 -11.65 11.83
CA LYS A 279 10.89 -11.57 11.88
C LYS A 279 11.58 -11.79 10.53
N GLU A 280 11.07 -12.68 9.68
CA GLU A 280 11.68 -12.92 8.36
C GLU A 280 11.48 -11.74 7.40
N ASN A 281 10.40 -10.97 7.59
CA ASN A 281 10.13 -9.80 6.76
C ASN A 281 10.92 -8.59 7.29
N LYS A 282 12.22 -8.64 7.08
CA LYS A 282 13.13 -7.56 7.45
C LYS A 282 13.02 -6.41 6.47
N CYS A 283 13.33 -5.21 6.93
CA CYS A 283 13.42 -4.00 6.12
C CYS A 283 14.75 -3.29 6.39
N VAL A 284 15.02 -2.20 5.66
CA VAL A 284 16.23 -1.38 5.88
C VAL A 284 16.12 -0.51 7.13
N LEU A 285 14.91 -0.34 7.66
CA LEU A 285 14.69 0.32 8.94
C LEU A 285 15.09 -0.62 10.07
N ASN A 286 15.71 -0.07 11.11
CA ASN A 286 16.12 -0.79 12.31
C ASN A 286 15.44 -0.21 13.55
N HIS A 287 14.14 0.05 13.43
CA HIS A 287 13.32 0.59 14.50
C HIS A 287 12.70 -0.59 15.27
N GLU A 288 13.31 -0.89 16.42
CA GLU A 288 12.86 -1.93 17.34
C GLU A 288 11.51 -1.55 17.99
N PRO A 289 10.70 -2.54 18.40
CA PRO A 289 9.45 -2.27 19.09
C PRO A 289 9.70 -1.58 20.45
N GLU A 290 8.93 -0.53 20.73
CA GLU A 290 8.99 0.23 21.99
C GLU A 290 7.97 -0.26 23.03
N SER A 291 7.24 -1.32 22.72
CA SER A 291 6.19 -1.90 23.58
C SER A 291 6.10 -3.42 23.38
N GLU A 292 5.28 -4.09 24.18
CA GLU A 292 5.06 -5.53 24.04
C GLU A 292 4.45 -5.85 22.68
N VAL A 293 5.06 -6.83 21.99
CA VAL A 293 4.62 -7.31 20.68
C VAL A 293 4.66 -8.82 20.62
N ILE A 294 3.81 -9.39 19.78
CA ILE A 294 3.81 -10.80 19.45
C ILE A 294 4.81 -11.03 18.32
N LEU A 295 5.99 -11.54 18.66
CA LEU A 295 6.98 -11.90 17.65
C LEU A 295 6.68 -13.27 17.05
N VAL A 296 6.69 -13.35 15.71
CA VAL A 296 6.56 -14.59 14.94
C VAL A 296 7.66 -14.68 13.89
N LYS A 297 8.01 -15.90 13.47
CA LYS A 297 9.07 -16.12 12.48
C LYS A 297 8.65 -15.67 11.09
N ASN A 298 7.44 -16.04 10.67
CA ASN A 298 6.96 -15.92 9.29
C ASN A 298 5.44 -15.66 9.23
N TYR A 299 4.91 -15.37 8.04
CA TYR A 299 3.48 -15.12 7.87
C TYR A 299 2.60 -16.35 8.10
N LEU A 300 3.13 -17.57 7.98
CA LEU A 300 2.40 -18.80 8.36
C LEU A 300 2.16 -18.86 9.87
N GLU A 301 3.17 -18.51 10.66
CA GLU A 301 3.06 -18.41 12.11
C GLU A 301 2.21 -17.21 12.53
N ALA A 302 2.26 -16.09 11.79
CA ALA A 302 1.33 -14.97 11.99
C ALA A 302 -0.13 -15.43 11.83
N ALA A 303 -0.45 -16.17 10.76
CA ALA A 303 -1.77 -16.74 10.55
C ALA A 303 -2.17 -17.70 11.69
N GLY A 304 -1.25 -18.56 12.13
CA GLY A 304 -1.45 -19.44 13.29
C GLY A 304 -1.75 -18.68 14.59
N ALA A 305 -1.03 -17.58 14.83
CA ALA A 305 -1.24 -16.71 15.99
C ALA A 305 -2.63 -16.04 15.94
N ILE A 306 -3.05 -15.52 14.79
CA ILE A 306 -4.39 -14.94 14.61
C ILE A 306 -5.47 -16.01 14.84
N MET A 307 -5.29 -17.22 14.31
CA MET A 307 -6.24 -18.31 14.53
C MET A 307 -6.32 -18.75 15.98
N ALA A 308 -5.20 -18.74 16.72
CA ALA A 308 -5.21 -18.99 18.16
C ALA A 308 -5.98 -17.90 18.92
N MET A 309 -5.77 -16.62 18.58
CA MET A 309 -6.54 -15.50 19.14
C MET A 309 -8.03 -15.67 18.86
N LYS A 310 -8.42 -15.97 17.61
CA LYS A 310 -9.81 -16.21 17.20
C LYS A 310 -10.48 -17.33 17.98
N ALA A 311 -9.72 -18.38 18.30
CA ALA A 311 -10.21 -19.55 19.03
C ALA A 311 -10.19 -19.37 20.57
N GLY A 312 -9.67 -18.25 21.08
CA GLY A 312 -9.49 -18.04 22.52
C GLY A 312 -8.40 -18.94 23.14
N ILE A 313 -7.41 -19.36 22.34
CA ILE A 313 -6.33 -20.24 22.76
C ILE A 313 -5.09 -19.40 23.08
N SER A 314 -4.57 -19.51 24.31
CA SER A 314 -3.28 -18.93 24.67
C SER A 314 -2.16 -19.60 23.87
N ARG A 315 -1.24 -18.80 23.32
CA ARG A 315 -0.10 -19.30 22.54
C ARG A 315 0.78 -20.23 23.37
N GLU A 316 1.01 -19.89 24.63
CA GLU A 316 1.83 -20.66 25.57
C GLU A 316 1.28 -22.10 25.74
N SER A 317 -0.04 -22.28 25.66
CA SER A 317 -0.69 -23.59 25.81
C SER A 317 -0.37 -24.58 24.68
N ILE A 318 0.00 -24.07 23.50
CA ILE A 318 0.31 -24.87 22.30
C ILE A 318 1.82 -24.98 22.01
N HIS A 319 2.67 -24.35 22.82
CA HIS A 319 4.12 -24.54 22.78
C HIS A 319 4.58 -25.62 23.77
N ARG A 320 5.75 -26.21 23.53
CA ARG A 320 6.35 -27.21 24.41
C ARG A 320 7.80 -26.85 24.76
N PRO A 321 8.21 -27.06 26.04
CA PRO A 321 7.40 -27.56 27.15
C PRO A 321 6.31 -26.55 27.59
N LEU A 322 5.23 -27.04 28.21
CA LEU A 322 4.24 -26.16 28.81
C LEU A 322 4.81 -25.64 30.13
N GLU A 323 4.98 -24.33 30.25
CA GLU A 323 5.58 -23.73 31.43
C GLU A 323 4.73 -23.95 32.68
N PRO A 324 5.34 -24.10 33.87
CA PRO A 324 4.61 -24.17 35.14
C PRO A 324 3.74 -22.92 35.36
N THR A 325 2.60 -23.10 36.04
CA THR A 325 1.68 -22.01 36.38
C THR A 325 2.38 -20.91 37.20
N ILE A 326 2.29 -19.65 36.74
CA ILE A 326 2.83 -18.48 37.44
C ILE A 326 1.86 -18.08 38.55
N ILE A 327 2.36 -17.96 39.79
CA ILE A 327 1.61 -17.42 40.92
C ILE A 327 2.05 -15.97 41.11
N LEU A 328 1.17 -15.02 40.75
CA LEU A 328 1.35 -13.61 41.10
C LEU A 328 1.10 -13.46 42.60
N LYS A 329 2.08 -12.91 43.32
CA LYS A 329 1.93 -12.56 44.73
C LYS A 329 1.83 -11.05 44.82
N ASP A 330 0.82 -10.57 45.53
CA ASP A 330 0.63 -9.15 45.86
C ASP A 330 1.80 -8.60 46.69
#